data_AF-A0A6M7TSN8-F1
#
_entry.id   AF-A0A6M7TSN8-F1
#
_cell.length_a   1.000
_cell.length_b   1.000
_cell.length_c   1.000
_cell.angle_alpha   90.00
_cell.angle_beta   90.00
_cell.angle_gamma   90.00
#
_symmetry.space_group_name_H-M   'P 1'
#
loop_
_entity.id
_entity.type
_entity.pdbx_description
1 polymer ?
#
loop_
_entity_poly.entity_id
_entity_poly.type
_entity_poly.pdbx_seq_one_letter_code
_entity_poly.pdbx_strand_id
1 'polypeptide(L)' 'MADTTITELKQKIAQAHQVIAHLMDKAAFNGAEAHRALDYFGGDTFDRNFLPWPHHGDEGLRPDELNAANDD' A
#
# COMPACT_ATOMS: atom_id res chain seq x y z
N MET A 1 9.75 11.45 -28.25
CA MET A 1 10.56 11.99 -27.14
C MET A 1 9.81 11.86 -25.82
N ALA A 2 8.67 12.55 -25.64
CA ALA A 2 7.85 12.44 -24.42
C ALA A 2 7.34 11.01 -24.14
N ASP A 3 6.88 10.29 -25.16
CA ASP A 3 6.38 8.90 -25.00
C ASP A 3 7.48 7.92 -24.55
N THR A 4 8.71 8.14 -25.00
CA THR A 4 9.88 7.36 -24.58
C THR A 4 10.16 7.58 -23.10
N THR A 5 10.12 8.84 -22.63
CA THR A 5 10.31 9.18 -21.22
C THR A 5 9.20 8.58 -20.34
N ILE A 6 7.94 8.62 -20.79
CA ILE A 6 6.82 8.00 -20.04
C ILE A 6 7.03 6.48 -19.93
N THR A 7 7.48 5.84 -21.02
CA THR A 7 7.73 4.40 -21.04
C THR A 7 8.82 4.01 -20.02
N GLU A 8 9.92 4.76 -19.98
CA GLU A 8 11.01 4.54 -19.00
C GLU A 8 10.53 4.74 -17.55
N LEU A 9 9.65 5.72 -17.31
CA LEU A 9 9.07 5.94 -15.99
C LEU A 9 8.15 4.79 -15.57
N LYS A 10 7.34 4.24 -16.49
CA LYS A 10 6.51 3.06 -16.22
C LYS A 10 7.35 1.83 -15.87
N GLN A 11 8.50 1.64 -16.52
CA GLN A 11 9.43 0.55 -16.17
C GLN A 11 9.95 0.67 -14.74
N LYS A 12 10.24 1.90 -14.27
CA LYS A 12 10.67 2.13 -12.88
C LYS A 12 9.56 1.81 -11.87
N ILE A 13 8.30 2.13 -12.19
CA ILE A 13 7.14 1.76 -11.36
C ILE A 13 7.01 0.23 -11.28
N ALA A 14 7.15 -0.48 -12.41
CA ALA A 14 7.12 -1.94 -12.43
C ALA A 14 8.26 -2.54 -11.58
N GLN A 15 9.46 -1.95 -11.62
CA GLN A 15 10.57 -2.38 -10.77
C GLN A 15 10.27 -2.12 -9.28
N ALA A 16 9.67 -0.99 -8.92
CA ALA A 16 9.26 -0.70 -7.55
C ALA A 16 8.24 -1.72 -7.02
N HIS A 17 7.24 -2.08 -7.84
CA HIS A 17 6.28 -3.14 -7.53
C HIS A 17 6.98 -4.48 -7.23
N GLN A 18 7.96 -4.88 -8.04
CA GLN A 18 8.73 -6.11 -7.81
C GLN A 18 9.55 -6.08 -6.51
N VAL A 19 10.15 -4.94 -6.18
CA VAL A 19 10.92 -4.77 -4.93
C VAL A 19 10.01 -4.92 -3.72
N ILE A 20 8.81 -4.32 -3.76
CA ILE A 20 7.82 -4.43 -2.68
C ILE A 20 7.40 -5.89 -2.50
N ALA A 21 7.03 -6.59 -3.58
CA ALA A 21 6.68 -8.01 -3.53
C ALA A 21 7.81 -8.87 -2.93
N HIS A 22 9.07 -8.62 -3.34
CA HIS A 22 10.22 -9.35 -2.79
C HIS A 22 10.40 -9.12 -1.29
N LEU A 23 10.21 -7.87 -0.82
CA LEU A 23 10.34 -7.55 0.61
C LEU A 23 9.20 -8.16 1.44
N MET A 24 7.98 -8.17 0.91
CA MET A 24 6.82 -8.83 1.55
C MET A 24 7.07 -10.33 1.74
N ASP A 25 7.51 -11.02 0.68
CA ASP A 25 7.85 -12.44 0.72
C ASP A 25 8.97 -12.72 1.72
N LYS A 26 10.07 -11.95 1.65
CA LYS A 26 11.23 -12.11 2.54
C LYS A 26 10.90 -11.90 4.02
N ALA A 27 9.98 -10.98 4.34
CA ALA A 27 9.60 -10.64 5.71
C ALA A 27 8.39 -11.47 6.20
N ALA A 28 7.80 -12.34 5.38
CA ALA A 28 6.49 -12.94 5.60
C ALA A 28 5.41 -11.89 5.96
N PHE A 29 5.56 -10.66 5.43
CA PHE A 29 4.72 -9.51 5.75
C PHE A 29 3.57 -9.43 4.74
N ASN A 30 2.47 -10.11 5.07
CA ASN A 30 1.30 -10.27 4.21
C ASN A 30 0.05 -9.54 4.75
N GLY A 31 0.25 -8.45 5.51
CA GLY A 31 -0.85 -7.65 6.05
C GLY A 31 -1.66 -6.92 4.97
N ALA A 32 -2.83 -6.40 5.34
CA ALA A 32 -3.69 -5.63 4.43
C ALA A 32 -2.96 -4.40 3.85
N GLU A 33 -2.15 -3.72 4.66
CA GLU A 33 -1.32 -2.59 4.24
C GLU A 33 -0.30 -2.98 3.15
N ALA A 34 0.30 -4.16 3.28
CA ALA A 34 1.30 -4.67 2.34
C ALA A 34 0.68 -4.92 0.96
N HIS A 35 -0.49 -5.56 0.94
CA HIS A 35 -1.25 -5.78 -0.28
C HIS A 35 -1.75 -4.47 -0.89
N ARG A 36 -2.24 -3.52 -0.07
CA ARG A 36 -2.66 -2.20 -0.56
C ARG A 36 -1.51 -1.43 -1.22
N ALA A 37 -0.31 -1.49 -0.64
CA ALA A 37 0.90 -0.93 -1.24
C ALA A 37 1.23 -1.61 -2.57
N LEU A 38 1.19 -2.95 -2.61
CA LEU A 38 1.46 -3.71 -3.83
C LEU A 38 0.46 -3.35 -4.95
N ASP A 39 -0.83 -3.33 -4.65
CA ASP A 39 -1.89 -3.00 -5.60
C ASP A 39 -1.74 -1.59 -6.17
N TYR A 40 -1.37 -0.60 -5.34
CA TYR A 40 -1.17 0.78 -5.79
C TYR A 40 -0.05 0.91 -6.83
N PHE A 41 1.09 0.25 -6.61
CA PHE A 41 2.21 0.29 -7.58
C PHE A 41 1.99 -0.62 -8.79
N GLY A 42 1.04 -1.55 -8.72
CA GLY A 42 0.60 -2.36 -9.87
C GLY A 42 -0.43 -1.67 -10.76
N GLY A 43 -1.07 -0.60 -10.30
CA GLY A 43 -2.10 0.12 -11.02
C GLY A 43 -1.58 1.23 -11.96
N ASP A 44 -2.46 1.71 -12.85
CA ASP A 44 -2.20 2.86 -13.73
C ASP A 44 -2.67 4.20 -13.13
N THR A 45 -3.29 4.18 -11.95
CA THR A 45 -3.86 5.37 -11.28
C THR A 45 -2.85 6.02 -10.34
N PHE A 46 -2.75 7.35 -10.38
CA PHE A 46 -1.99 8.13 -9.40
C PHE A 46 -2.94 8.74 -8.36
N ASP A 47 -2.66 8.49 -7.08
CA ASP A 47 -3.32 9.14 -5.96
C ASP A 47 -2.30 9.89 -5.09
N ARG A 48 -2.43 11.21 -5.05
CA ARG A 48 -1.58 12.10 -4.24
C ARG A 48 -1.73 11.84 -2.74
N ASN A 49 -2.89 11.35 -2.31
CA ASN A 49 -3.24 11.13 -0.92
C ASN A 49 -3.07 9.67 -0.48
N PHE A 50 -2.45 8.84 -1.32
CA PHE A 50 -2.16 7.44 -0.99
C PHE A 50 -1.27 7.28 0.26
N LEU A 51 -0.47 8.31 0.56
CA LEU A 51 0.36 8.43 1.75
C LEU A 51 -0.32 9.36 2.77
N PRO A 52 -0.04 9.20 4.08
CA PRO A 52 1.01 8.37 4.70
C PRO A 52 0.63 6.90 4.92
N TRP A 53 1.67 6.07 5.10
CA TRP A 53 1.55 4.70 5.63
C TRP A 53 1.82 4.68 7.14
N PRO A 54 1.19 3.79 7.92
CA PRO A 54 0.03 2.96 7.56
C PRO A 54 -1.28 3.77 7.52
N HIS A 55 -2.26 3.34 6.72
CA HIS A 55 -3.59 3.97 6.72
C HIS A 55 -4.39 3.49 7.94
N HIS A 56 -4.41 4.30 8.99
CA HIS A 56 -5.10 4.00 10.25
C HIS A 56 -6.63 3.78 10.13
N GLY A 57 -7.22 3.96 8.93
CA GLY A 57 -8.66 3.78 8.70
C GLY A 57 -9.12 2.32 8.52
N ASP A 58 -8.23 1.40 8.14
CA ASP A 58 -8.57 0.00 7.81
C ASP A 58 -7.91 -1.04 8.72
N GLU A 59 -7.13 -0.63 9.73
CA GLU A 59 -6.84 -1.51 10.86
C GLU A 59 -8.10 -1.56 11.73
N GLY A 60 -8.90 -2.61 11.54
CA GLY A 60 -10.16 -2.82 12.25
C GLY A 60 -10.07 -2.43 13.73
N LEU A 61 -11.11 -1.74 14.19
CA LEU A 61 -11.33 -1.26 15.56
C LEU A 61 -10.45 -2.00 16.56
N ARG A 62 -9.44 -1.29 17.10
CA ARG A 62 -8.58 -1.87 18.13
C ARG A 62 -9.49 -2.34 19.28
N PRO A 63 -9.23 -3.49 19.90
CA PRO A 63 -10.09 -4.00 20.99
C PRO A 63 -10.36 -2.97 22.09
N ASP A 64 -9.44 -2.03 22.30
CA ASP A 64 -9.57 -0.92 23.26
C ASP A 64 -10.72 0.06 22.94
N GLU A 65 -11.25 0.08 21.71
CA GLU A 65 -12.40 0.91 21.30
C GLU A 65 -13.75 0.17 21.46
N LEU A 66 -13.73 -1.17 21.57
CA LEU A 66 -14.94 -1.98 21.77
C LEU A 66 -15.39 -2.00 23.24
N ASN A 67 -14.51 -1.65 24.19
CA ASN A 67 -14.80 -1.71 25.62
C ASN A 67 -15.43 -0.41 26.18
N ALA A 68 -15.45 0.68 25.39
CA ALA A 68 -16.03 1.97 25.80
C ALA A 68 -17.56 2.06 25.64
N ALA A 69 -18.20 1.01 25.12
CA ALA A 69 -19.63 1.00 24.79
C ALA A 69 -20.50 0.19 25.79
N ASN A 70 -19.96 -0.27 26.92
CA ASN A 70 -20.65 -1.23 27.80
C ASN A 70 -20.68 -0.84 29.29
N ASP A 71 -20.56 0.45 29.60
CA ASP A 71 -20.45 0.97 30.98
C ASP A 71 -21.61 1.94 31.33
N ASP A 72 -22.85 1.55 30.99
CA ASP A 72 -24.09 2.24 31.40
C ASP A 72 -25.07 1.25 32.04
#